data_AF-X1C487-F1
#
_entry.id   AF-X1C487-F1
#
_cell.length_a   1.000
_cell.length_b   1.000
_cell.length_c   1.000
_cell.angle_alpha   90.00
_cell.angle_beta   90.00
_cell.angle_gamma   90.00
#
_symmetry.space_group_name_H-M   'P 1'
#
loop_
_entity.id
_entity.type
_entity.pdbx_description
1 polymer ?
#
loop_
_entity_poly.entity_id
_entity_poly.type
_entity_poly.pdbx_seq_one_letter_code
_entity_poly.pdbx_strand_id
1 'polypeptide(L)'
;ARDSVVKERAPLIINNFKRHGVKELICWHDECYGFFVSYCPRNGIEVPFKAIHLFEYLYNYLKDHESEINKLNMKIAYLRNCSNRFIPETDQWVDKICELIGVERVARKYDRKNALCWRTG
;
A
#
# COMPACT_ATOMS: atom_id res chain seq x y z
N ALA A 1 5.52 -0.54 -19.06
CA ALA A 1 7.00 -0.63 -19.15
C ALA A 1 7.42 -1.98 -19.73
N ARG A 2 8.60 -2.10 -20.33
CA ARG A 2 9.14 -3.41 -20.75
C ARG A 2 9.58 -4.18 -19.51
N ASP A 3 9.04 -5.38 -19.30
CA ASP A 3 9.34 -6.22 -18.13
C ASP A 3 10.85 -6.49 -17.97
N SER A 4 11.58 -6.56 -19.09
CA SER A 4 13.04 -6.75 -19.11
C SER A 4 13.80 -5.67 -18.35
N VAL A 5 13.35 -4.40 -18.40
CA VAL A 5 14.03 -3.27 -17.75
C VAL A 5 13.78 -3.28 -16.24
N VAL A 6 12.59 -3.71 -15.82
CA VAL A 6 12.27 -3.80 -14.38
C VAL A 6 13.09 -4.90 -13.72
N LYS A 7 13.21 -6.07 -14.38
CA LYS A 7 14.06 -7.18 -13.91
C LYS A 7 15.53 -6.79 -13.79
N GLU A 8 16.04 -6.03 -14.74
CA GLU A 8 17.44 -5.56 -14.73
C GLU A 8 17.70 -4.56 -13.59
N ARG A 9 16.76 -3.64 -13.33
CA ARG A 9 16.95 -2.56 -12.35
C ARG A 9 16.57 -2.94 -10.92
N ALA A 10 15.69 -3.91 -10.74
CA ALA A 10 15.22 -4.34 -9.42
C ALA A 10 16.37 -4.72 -8.45
N PRO A 11 17.39 -5.49 -8.86
CA PRO A 11 18.53 -5.81 -8.00
C PRO A 11 19.34 -4.57 -7.58
N LEU A 12 19.48 -3.57 -8.46
CA LEU A 12 20.22 -2.33 -8.14
C LEU A 12 19.54 -1.57 -7.00
N ILE A 13 18.21 -1.43 -7.08
CA ILE A 13 17.41 -0.76 -6.06
C ILE A 13 17.52 -1.50 -4.72
N ILE A 14 17.36 -2.82 -4.73
CA ILE A 14 17.44 -3.66 -3.53
C ILE A 14 18.83 -3.61 -2.90
N ASN A 15 19.88 -3.65 -3.71
CA ASN A 15 21.25 -3.54 -3.22
C ASN A 15 21.52 -2.19 -2.55
N ASN A 16 20.92 -1.10 -3.04
CA ASN A 16 21.04 0.20 -2.37
C ASN A 16 20.41 0.18 -0.97
N PHE A 17 19.19 -0.34 -0.84
CA PHE A 17 18.57 -0.50 0.49
C PHE A 17 19.39 -1.39 1.42
N LYS A 18 19.94 -2.50 0.90
CA LYS A 18 20.81 -3.41 1.64
C LYS A 18 22.08 -2.71 2.14
N ARG A 19 22.73 -1.90 1.29
CA ARG A 19 23.94 -1.12 1.65
C ARG A 19 23.68 -0.14 2.79
N HIS A 20 22.48 0.43 2.86
CA HIS A 20 22.07 1.31 3.94
C HIS A 20 21.56 0.58 5.19
N GLY A 21 21.54 -0.76 5.19
CA GLY A 21 21.12 -1.56 6.34
C GLY A 21 19.63 -1.40 6.67
N VAL A 22 18.80 -1.05 5.69
CA VAL A 22 17.36 -0.87 5.89
C VAL A 22 16.74 -2.21 6.29
N LYS A 23 16.04 -2.23 7.43
CA LYS A 23 15.32 -3.42 7.94
C LYS A 23 13.82 -3.36 7.66
N GLU A 24 13.26 -2.15 7.72
CA GLU A 24 11.86 -1.88 7.45
C GLU A 24 11.74 -0.71 6.48
N LEU A 25 10.89 -0.84 5.48
CA LEU A 25 10.64 0.18 4.47
C LEU A 25 9.15 0.49 4.41
N ILE A 26 8.78 1.69 4.87
CA ILE A 26 7.41 2.19 4.73
C ILE A 26 7.21 2.65 3.28
N CYS A 27 6.32 1.98 2.57
CA CYS A 27 5.98 2.26 1.18
C CYS A 27 4.79 3.21 1.14
N TRP A 28 5.04 4.46 0.76
CA TRP A 28 3.99 5.47 0.60
C TRP A 28 3.00 5.12 -0.52
N HIS A 29 3.52 4.62 -1.63
CA HIS A 29 2.75 4.27 -2.82
C HIS A 29 2.51 2.77 -2.89
N ASP A 30 1.31 2.40 -3.34
CA ASP A 30 0.89 1.02 -3.59
C ASP A 30 1.81 0.32 -4.61
N GLU A 31 2.31 1.05 -5.61
CA GLU A 31 3.23 0.54 -6.63
C GLU A 31 4.54 0.06 -6.01
N CYS A 32 5.10 0.85 -5.08
CA CYS A 32 6.34 0.50 -4.38
C CYS A 32 6.13 -0.72 -3.49
N TYR A 33 5.03 -0.73 -2.72
CA TYR A 33 4.71 -1.87 -1.87
C TYR A 33 4.51 -3.14 -2.71
N GLY A 34 3.65 -3.07 -3.73
CA GLY A 34 3.39 -4.17 -4.67
C GLY A 34 4.63 -4.64 -5.42
N PHE A 35 5.57 -3.74 -5.72
CA PHE A 35 6.85 -4.13 -6.30
C PHE A 35 7.63 -5.07 -5.38
N PHE A 36 7.79 -4.72 -4.10
CA PHE A 36 8.57 -5.53 -3.16
C PHE A 36 7.85 -6.80 -2.69
N VAL A 37 6.53 -6.75 -2.47
CA VAL A 37 5.80 -7.89 -1.88
C VAL A 37 5.17 -8.82 -2.91
N SER A 38 4.95 -8.34 -4.15
CA SER A 38 4.24 -9.09 -5.20
C SER A 38 5.15 -9.34 -6.41
N TYR A 39 5.78 -8.30 -6.98
CA TYR A 39 6.60 -8.46 -8.17
C TYR A 39 7.93 -9.18 -7.91
N CYS A 40 8.73 -8.72 -6.95
CA CYS A 40 10.05 -9.29 -6.65
C CYS A 40 9.98 -10.80 -6.33
N PRO A 41 9.11 -11.27 -5.41
CA PRO A 41 9.02 -12.70 -5.09
C PRO A 41 8.60 -13.56 -6.28
N ARG A 42 7.64 -13.10 -7.09
CA ARG A 42 7.19 -13.81 -8.30
C ARG A 42 8.28 -13.94 -9.37
N ASN A 43 9.30 -13.09 -9.33
CA ASN A 43 10.42 -13.12 -10.25
C ASN A 43 11.71 -13.67 -9.61
N GLY A 44 11.63 -14.31 -8.44
CA GLY A 44 12.78 -14.90 -7.76
C GLY A 44 13.78 -13.89 -7.21
N ILE A 45 13.35 -12.64 -7.01
CA ILE A 45 14.17 -11.57 -6.45
C ILE A 45 13.91 -11.47 -4.95
N GLU A 46 14.94 -11.70 -4.15
CA GLU A 46 14.86 -11.61 -2.69
C GLU A 46 14.85 -10.15 -2.22
N VAL A 47 13.93 -9.83 -1.31
CA VAL A 47 13.83 -8.50 -0.69
C VAL A 47 14.32 -8.61 0.76
N PRO A 48 15.48 -8.01 1.11
CA PRO A 48 16.16 -8.22 2.39
C PRO A 48 15.62 -7.36 3.54
N PHE A 49 14.41 -6.81 3.39
CA PHE A 49 13.77 -5.93 4.36
C PHE A 49 12.26 -6.16 4.37
N LYS A 50 11.61 -5.78 5.46
CA LYS A 50 10.16 -5.81 5.58
C LYS A 50 9.56 -4.57 4.92
N ALA A 51 8.87 -4.75 3.80
CA ALA A 51 8.05 -3.69 3.22
C ALA A 51 6.75 -3.55 4.05
N ILE A 52 6.42 -2.32 4.45
CA ILE A 52 5.23 -1.98 5.22
C ILE A 52 4.37 -1.05 4.39
N HIS A 53 3.07 -1.35 4.26
CA HIS A 53 2.16 -0.49 3.52
C HIS A 53 1.86 0.79 4.32
N LEU A 54 1.73 1.94 3.67
CA LEU A 54 1.44 3.21 4.35
C LEU A 54 0.20 3.11 5.26
N PHE A 55 -0.88 2.49 4.80
CA PHE A 55 -2.09 2.34 5.62
C PHE A 55 -1.93 1.39 6.80
N GLU A 56 -1.05 0.38 6.71
CA GLU A 56 -0.73 -0.46 7.87
C GLU A 56 -0.01 0.38 8.92
N TYR A 57 1.02 1.12 8.51
CA TYR A 57 1.76 2.03 9.39
C TYR A 57 0.83 3.07 10.02
N LEU A 58 0.00 3.74 9.20
CA LEU A 58 -0.93 4.76 9.65
C LEU A 58 -1.96 4.20 10.63
N TYR A 59 -2.52 3.02 10.38
CA TYR A 59 -3.44 2.38 11.30
C TYR A 59 -2.79 2.12 12.66
N ASN A 60 -1.58 1.56 12.68
CA ASN A 60 -0.88 1.29 13.93
C ASN A 60 -0.56 2.59 14.69
N TYR A 61 -0.08 3.62 13.97
CA TYR A 61 0.18 4.93 14.57
C TYR A 61 -1.08 5.54 15.18
N LEU A 62 -2.20 5.54 14.45
CA LEU A 62 -3.48 6.05 14.95
C LEU A 62 -3.96 5.26 16.16
N LYS A 63 -3.79 3.94 16.16
CA LYS A 63 -4.17 3.07 17.28
C LYS A 63 -3.37 3.38 18.54
N ASP A 64 -2.08 3.66 18.41
CA ASP A 64 -1.22 4.04 19.54
C ASP A 64 -1.58 5.43 20.11
N HIS A 65 -2.25 6.27 19.32
CA HIS A 65 -2.69 7.62 19.72
C HIS A 65 -4.22 7.75 19.73
N GLU A 66 -4.94 6.66 19.99
CA GLU A 66 -6.40 6.61 19.85
C GLU A 66 -7.12 7.66 20.72
N SER A 67 -6.57 7.97 21.89
CA SER A 67 -7.09 9.00 22.80
C SER A 67 -7.03 10.44 22.24
N GLU A 68 -6.18 10.67 21.24
CA GLU A 68 -6.00 11.99 20.60
C GLU A 68 -6.87 12.13 19.33
N ILE A 69 -7.55 11.06 18.92
CA ILE A 69 -8.33 11.05 17.69
C ILE A 69 -9.63 11.82 17.87
N ASN A 70 -9.76 12.91 17.11
CA ASN A 70 -11.03 13.57 16.88
C ASN A 70 -11.79 12.86 15.75
N LYS A 71 -12.97 12.29 16.06
CA LYS A 71 -13.81 11.62 15.07
C LYS A 71 -14.27 12.62 14.00
N LEU A 72 -14.09 12.25 12.74
CA LEU A 72 -14.39 13.13 11.60
C LEU A 72 -15.87 13.15 11.24
N ASN A 73 -16.62 12.08 11.56
CA ASN A 73 -18.06 11.95 11.35
C ASN A 73 -18.51 12.30 9.92
N MET A 74 -17.74 11.85 8.92
CA MET A 74 -17.97 12.15 7.51
C MET A 74 -18.12 10.89 6.67
N LYS A 75 -18.79 11.04 5.53
CA LYS A 75 -18.90 10.00 4.51
C LYS A 75 -17.85 10.23 3.43
N ILE A 76 -17.06 9.21 3.11
CA ILE A 76 -16.05 9.30 2.06
C ILE A 76 -16.35 8.35 0.91
N ALA A 77 -15.97 8.79 -0.29
CA ALA A 77 -16.02 8.02 -1.51
C ALA A 77 -14.58 7.58 -1.87
N TYR A 78 -14.04 6.59 -1.15
CA TYR A 78 -12.64 6.16 -1.31
C TYR A 78 -12.37 5.60 -2.71
N LEU A 79 -11.46 6.24 -3.44
CA LEU A 79 -11.01 5.79 -4.76
C LEU A 79 -9.72 4.98 -4.63
N ARG A 80 -9.84 3.68 -4.89
CA ARG A 80 -8.71 2.75 -4.94
C ARG A 80 -7.99 2.86 -6.28
N ASN A 81 -6.65 2.88 -6.30
CA ASN A 81 -5.88 2.86 -7.55
C ASN A 81 -5.87 1.45 -8.19
N CYS A 82 -5.28 1.34 -9.39
CA CYS A 82 -5.23 0.08 -10.15
C CYS A 82 -4.14 -0.89 -9.64
N SER A 83 -3.03 -0.38 -9.13
CA SER A 83 -1.88 -1.14 -8.62
C SER A 83 -2.26 -2.05 -7.45
N ASN A 84 -3.24 -1.60 -6.67
CA ASN A 84 -3.92 -2.36 -5.64
C ASN A 84 -4.45 -3.74 -6.06
N ARG A 85 -4.68 -3.99 -7.36
CA ARG A 85 -5.06 -5.32 -7.87
C ARG A 85 -4.01 -6.39 -7.57
N PHE A 86 -2.75 -6.00 -7.42
CA PHE A 86 -1.65 -6.91 -7.11
C PHE A 86 -1.40 -7.09 -5.61
N ILE A 87 -2.11 -6.32 -4.77
CA ILE A 87 -2.03 -6.30 -3.31
C ILE A 87 -3.46 -6.15 -2.73
N PRO A 88 -4.42 -7.02 -3.09
CA PRO A 88 -5.82 -6.89 -2.70
C PRO A 88 -6.03 -6.75 -1.19
N GLU A 89 -5.15 -7.35 -0.39
CA GLU A 89 -5.14 -7.38 1.06
C GLU A 89 -4.95 -6.02 1.74
N THR A 90 -4.40 -5.00 1.05
CA THR A 90 -4.17 -3.68 1.65
C THR A 90 -5.46 -2.88 1.86
N ASP A 91 -6.54 -3.23 1.14
CA ASP A 91 -7.84 -2.55 1.21
C ASP A 91 -8.48 -2.68 2.60
N GLN A 92 -8.14 -3.73 3.37
CA GLN A 92 -8.63 -3.91 4.73
C GLN A 92 -8.16 -2.80 5.68
N TRP A 93 -6.98 -2.20 5.42
CA TRP A 93 -6.44 -1.15 6.26
C TRP A 93 -7.25 0.13 6.16
N VAL A 94 -7.80 0.42 4.96
CA VAL A 94 -8.69 1.56 4.75
C VAL A 94 -9.93 1.44 5.63
N ASP A 95 -10.51 0.25 5.72
CA ASP A 95 -11.71 0.02 6.53
C ASP A 95 -11.42 0.19 8.02
N LYS A 96 -10.30 -0.39 8.48
CA LYS A 96 -9.84 -0.24 9.87
C LYS A 96 -9.55 1.21 10.24
N ILE A 97 -8.92 1.97 9.33
CA ILE A 97 -8.68 3.40 9.53
C ILE A 97 -10.00 4.15 9.59
N CYS A 98 -10.93 3.89 8.66
CA CYS A 98 -12.23 4.56 8.62
C CYS A 98 -13.00 4.35 9.93
N GLU A 99 -13.05 3.11 10.44
CA GLU A 99 -13.65 2.78 11.73
C GLU A 99 -12.99 3.57 12.87
N LEU A 100 -11.65 3.58 12.90
CA LEU A 100 -10.88 4.24 13.95
C LEU A 100 -11.07 5.76 13.95
N ILE A 101 -11.24 6.41 12.80
CA ILE A 101 -11.42 7.88 12.71
C ILE A 101 -12.89 8.32 12.62
N GLY A 102 -13.85 7.39 12.70
CA GLY A 102 -15.28 7.71 12.63
C GLY A 102 -15.74 8.15 11.24
N VAL A 103 -15.21 7.54 10.19
CA VAL A 103 -15.54 7.79 8.79
C VAL A 103 -16.33 6.64 8.21
N GLU A 104 -17.39 6.94 7.45
CA GLU A 104 -18.16 5.97 6.71
C GLU A 104 -17.67 5.90 5.25
N ARG A 105 -17.06 4.77 4.86
CA ARG A 105 -16.77 4.47 3.45
C ARG A 105 -18.07 4.02 2.76
N VAL A 106 -18.66 4.88 1.95
CA VAL A 106 -19.95 4.57 1.31
C VAL A 106 -19.81 3.51 0.22
N ALA A 107 -20.80 2.62 0.14
CA ALA A 107 -20.87 1.61 -0.92
C ALA A 107 -21.11 2.27 -2.29
N ARG A 108 -20.36 1.84 -3.31
CA ARG A 108 -20.47 2.37 -4.68
C ARG A 108 -20.33 1.25 -5.72
N LYS A 109 -20.87 1.49 -6.92
CA LYS A 109 -20.78 0.55 -8.07
C LYS A 109 -19.34 0.20 -8.45
N TYR A 110 -18.46 1.20 -8.47
CA TYR A 110 -17.05 1.08 -8.85
C TYR A 110 -16.14 1.20 -7.63
N ASP A 111 -16.26 0.24 -6.71
CA ASP A 111 -15.41 0.12 -5.52
C ASP A 111 -14.92 -1.33 -5.38
N ARG A 112 -13.95 -1.55 -4.50
CA ARG A 112 -13.41 -2.88 -4.15
C ARG A 112 -12.92 -3.62 -5.40
N LYS A 113 -13.49 -4.79 -5.68
CA LYS A 113 -13.19 -5.63 -6.85
C LYS A 113 -13.58 -4.95 -8.17
N ASN A 114 -14.59 -4.08 -8.15
CA ASN A 114 -15.10 -3.38 -9.34
C ASN A 114 -14.46 -2.01 -9.54
N ALA A 115 -13.38 -1.68 -8.80
CA ALA A 115 -12.70 -0.40 -8.90
C ALA A 115 -12.16 -0.16 -10.33
N LEU A 116 -12.42 1.04 -10.84
CA LEU A 116 -11.93 1.48 -12.14
C LEU A 116 -10.54 2.11 -12.01
N CYS A 117 -9.72 1.90 -13.02
CA CYS A 117 -8.42 2.56 -13.13
C CYS A 117 -8.61 4.03 -13.52
N TRP A 118 -7.93 4.95 -12.82
CA TRP A 118 -7.97 6.38 -13.12
C TRP A 118 -7.07 6.79 -14.31
N ARG A 119 -6.34 5.83 -14.90
CA ARG A 119 -5.56 5.92 -16.16
C ARG A 119 -4.38 6.91 -16.18
N THR A 120 -3.75 7.17 -15.05
CA THR A 120 -2.57 8.06 -14.95
C THR A 120 -1.26 7.34 -14.61
N GLY A 121 -1.23 6.00 -14.65
CA GLY A 121 -0.05 5.15 -14.37
C GLY A 121 0.60 4.54 -15.60
#